data_AF-A0A4P9YSP8-F1
#
_entry.id   AF-A0A4P9YSP8-F1
#
_cell.length_a   1.000
_cell.length_b   1.000
_cell.length_c   1.000
_cell.angle_alpha   90.00
_cell.angle_beta   90.00
_cell.angle_gamma   90.00
#
_symmetry.space_group_name_H-M   'P 1'
#
loop_
_entity.id
_entity.type
_entity.pdbx_description
1 polymer ?
#
loop_
_entity_poly.entity_id
_entity_poly.type
_entity_poly.pdbx_seq_one_letter_code
_entity_poly.pdbx_strand_id
1 'polypeptide(L)'
;MLIVRSLQPGDVDILLLPEMAFTGYVFRDRTEIEAWAEDATTGPTIAWAQSQARRLHCFVMVGYPERVVRPSLPPRYYNSACVVDRAGRLIHTYRKAYLYTTDMQWADWSEAGFTTVTLEGIGEVGIGICMDVNHDLRTDNFGALAFAHYMQAKRVQLVLILMNWLSSHTNAVAMANQPDFDNIYYWCTRLAPLATAADDHPSRAVYVVTCNRTGRERGRIMHTCMYVCMP
;
A
#
# COMPACT_ATOMS: atom_id res chain seq x y z
N MET A 1 -14.76 -3.98 -12.56
CA MET A 1 -14.85 -3.12 -11.36
C MET A 1 -15.75 -1.92 -11.68
N LEU A 2 -16.97 -1.88 -11.14
CA LEU A 2 -17.98 -0.85 -11.46
C LEU A 2 -17.63 0.54 -10.88
N ILE A 3 -16.82 0.58 -9.81
CA ILE A 3 -16.58 1.77 -8.98
C ILE A 3 -15.88 2.90 -9.75
N VAL A 4 -14.89 2.60 -10.59
CA VAL A 4 -14.13 3.63 -11.31
C VAL A 4 -14.79 4.08 -12.62
N ARG A 5 -15.87 3.41 -13.05
CA ARG A 5 -16.48 3.65 -14.37
C ARG A 5 -17.13 5.02 -14.49
N SER A 6 -17.69 5.54 -13.41
CA SER A 6 -18.33 6.86 -13.40
C SER A 6 -17.33 8.00 -13.39
N LEU A 7 -16.11 7.78 -12.91
CA LEU A 7 -15.07 8.80 -12.83
C LEU A 7 -14.65 9.27 -14.24
N GLN A 8 -14.52 10.58 -14.38
CA GLN A 8 -14.07 11.31 -15.56
C GLN A 8 -12.66 11.89 -15.35
N PRO A 9 -11.96 12.29 -16.43
CA PRO A 9 -10.72 13.03 -16.30
C PRO A 9 -10.88 14.28 -15.42
N GLY A 10 -10.00 14.44 -14.44
CA GLY A 10 -10.03 15.57 -13.50
C GLY A 10 -10.83 15.34 -12.22
N ASP A 11 -11.60 14.25 -12.10
CA ASP A 11 -12.32 13.93 -10.85
C ASP A 11 -11.36 13.53 -9.71
N VAL A 12 -10.21 12.94 -10.05
CA VAL A 12 -9.20 12.47 -9.10
C VAL A 12 -7.79 12.70 -9.64
N ASP A 13 -6.85 13.11 -8.78
CA ASP A 13 -5.43 13.21 -9.11
C ASP A 13 -4.67 11.90 -8.92
N ILE A 14 -5.09 11.11 -7.93
CA ILE A 14 -4.50 9.82 -7.56
C ILE A 14 -5.63 8.83 -7.31
N LEU A 15 -5.57 7.68 -7.96
CA LEU A 15 -6.39 6.50 -7.71
C LEU A 15 -5.57 5.46 -6.95
N LEU A 16 -5.84 5.32 -5.65
CA LEU A 16 -5.17 4.36 -4.76
C LEU A 16 -6.07 3.15 -4.50
N LEU A 17 -5.58 1.95 -4.81
CA LEU A 17 -6.25 0.68 -4.51
C LEU A 17 -5.57 -0.03 -3.32
N PRO A 18 -6.26 -0.98 -2.66
CA PRO A 18 -5.70 -1.72 -1.53
C PRO A 18 -4.52 -2.63 -1.90
N GLU A 19 -3.92 -3.21 -0.86
CA GLU A 19 -2.95 -4.29 -0.98
C GLU A 19 -3.58 -5.51 -1.69
N MET A 20 -2.84 -6.09 -2.65
CA MET A 20 -3.22 -7.30 -3.42
C MET A 20 -4.59 -7.21 -4.13
N ALA A 21 -4.96 -6.02 -4.62
CA ALA A 21 -6.34 -5.58 -4.88
C ALA A 21 -7.24 -6.55 -5.67
N PHE A 22 -6.68 -7.34 -6.59
CA PHE A 22 -7.46 -8.22 -7.47
C PHE A 22 -7.35 -9.71 -7.16
N THR A 23 -6.46 -10.13 -6.26
CA THR A 23 -6.07 -11.55 -6.15
C THR A 23 -6.59 -12.27 -4.91
N GLY A 24 -7.00 -11.55 -3.86
CA GLY A 24 -7.03 -12.15 -2.52
C GLY A 24 -5.74 -11.84 -1.76
N TYR A 25 -5.64 -12.25 -0.50
CA TYR A 25 -4.44 -12.04 0.31
C TYR A 25 -3.99 -13.29 1.09
N VAL A 26 -4.91 -14.16 1.50
CA VAL A 26 -4.64 -15.24 2.45
C VAL A 26 -4.16 -16.49 1.71
N PHE A 27 -3.02 -16.40 1.05
CA PHE A 27 -2.34 -17.52 0.38
C PHE A 27 -1.54 -18.35 1.38
N ARG A 28 -1.56 -19.68 1.25
CA ARG A 28 -0.87 -20.60 2.18
C ARG A 28 0.62 -20.70 1.94
N ASP A 29 1.04 -20.65 0.68
CA ASP A 29 2.41 -20.90 0.27
C ASP A 29 2.68 -20.34 -1.14
N ARG A 30 3.92 -20.54 -1.60
CA ARG A 30 4.39 -20.10 -2.91
C ARG A 30 3.67 -20.79 -4.08
N THR A 31 3.27 -22.05 -3.93
CA THR A 31 2.53 -22.80 -4.97
C THR A 31 1.16 -22.17 -5.20
N GLU A 32 0.50 -21.76 -4.11
CA GLU A 32 -0.84 -21.18 -4.21
C GLU A 32 -0.85 -19.79 -4.86
N ILE A 33 0.13 -18.94 -4.55
CA ILE A 33 0.23 -17.60 -5.16
C ILE A 33 0.73 -17.64 -6.60
N GLU A 34 1.49 -18.67 -7.02
CA GLU A 34 2.16 -18.68 -8.33
C GLU A 34 1.19 -18.47 -9.51
N ALA A 35 -0.01 -19.03 -9.43
CA ALA A 35 -1.05 -18.85 -10.46
C ALA A 35 -1.61 -17.42 -10.55
N TRP A 36 -1.39 -16.61 -9.52
CA TRP A 36 -1.85 -15.22 -9.41
C TRP A 36 -0.72 -14.21 -9.55
N ALA A 37 0.53 -14.64 -9.37
CA ALA A 37 1.69 -13.78 -9.40
C ALA A 37 1.96 -13.27 -10.82
N GLU A 38 2.11 -11.96 -10.95
CA GLU A 38 2.12 -11.26 -12.22
C GLU A 38 3.52 -10.72 -12.54
N ASP A 39 3.85 -10.66 -13.83
CA ASP A 39 5.06 -9.95 -14.27
C ASP A 39 5.00 -8.46 -13.87
N ALA A 40 6.12 -7.94 -13.38
CA ALA A 40 6.21 -6.60 -12.80
C ALA A 40 5.90 -5.46 -13.80
N THR A 41 5.98 -5.72 -15.09
CA THR A 41 5.79 -4.70 -16.15
C THR A 41 4.59 -4.99 -17.03
N THR A 42 4.30 -6.27 -17.27
CA THR A 42 3.30 -6.72 -18.25
C THR A 42 2.10 -7.43 -17.62
N GLY A 43 2.09 -7.57 -16.29
CA GLY A 43 1.00 -8.16 -15.54
C GLY A 43 -0.37 -7.52 -15.78
N PRO A 44 -1.47 -8.28 -15.67
CA PRO A 44 -2.82 -7.76 -15.88
C PRO A 44 -3.18 -6.58 -14.96
N THR A 45 -2.69 -6.56 -13.72
CA THR A 45 -2.85 -5.42 -12.79
C THR A 45 -2.14 -4.18 -13.34
N ILE A 46 -0.92 -4.32 -13.86
CA ILE A 46 -0.17 -3.21 -14.47
C ILE A 46 -0.92 -2.69 -15.70
N ALA A 47 -1.33 -3.57 -16.59
CA ALA A 47 -2.08 -3.21 -17.80
C ALA A 47 -3.39 -2.48 -17.44
N TRP A 48 -4.10 -2.94 -16.41
CA TRP A 48 -5.29 -2.27 -15.90
C TRP A 48 -4.98 -0.87 -15.37
N ALA A 49 -3.93 -0.73 -14.54
CA ALA A 49 -3.52 0.54 -13.96
C ALA A 49 -3.13 1.55 -15.05
N GLN A 50 -2.36 1.13 -16.05
CA GLN A 50 -2.01 1.92 -17.23
C GLN A 50 -3.24 2.37 -18.02
N SER A 51 -4.22 1.49 -18.21
CA SER A 51 -5.47 1.85 -18.87
C SER A 51 -6.26 2.88 -18.08
N GLN A 52 -6.36 2.76 -16.75
CA GLN A 52 -7.09 3.72 -15.93
C GLN A 52 -6.37 5.06 -15.85
N ALA A 53 -5.05 5.06 -15.73
CA ALA A 53 -4.24 6.27 -15.64
C ALA A 53 -4.42 7.14 -16.89
N ARG A 54 -4.35 6.54 -18.09
CA ARG A 54 -4.63 7.23 -19.36
C ARG A 54 -6.07 7.73 -19.45
N ARG A 55 -7.03 6.88 -19.06
CA ARG A 55 -8.46 7.20 -19.17
C ARG A 55 -8.86 8.37 -18.26
N LEU A 56 -8.31 8.42 -17.05
CA LEU A 56 -8.66 9.40 -16.02
C LEU A 56 -7.66 10.56 -15.93
N HIS A 57 -6.54 10.48 -16.66
CA HIS A 57 -5.43 11.43 -16.57
C HIS A 57 -4.96 11.64 -15.11
N CYS A 58 -4.83 10.54 -14.36
CA CYS A 58 -4.47 10.53 -12.95
C CYS A 58 -3.33 9.54 -12.66
N PHE A 59 -2.66 9.68 -11.52
CA PHE A 59 -1.75 8.63 -11.04
C PHE A 59 -2.55 7.43 -10.56
N VAL A 60 -2.06 6.23 -10.80
CA VAL A 60 -2.72 5.00 -10.33
C VAL A 60 -1.73 4.16 -9.53
N MET A 61 -2.14 3.74 -8.33
CA MET A 61 -1.37 2.86 -7.48
C MET A 61 -2.18 1.63 -7.07
N VAL A 62 -1.64 0.44 -7.32
CA VAL A 62 -2.36 -0.83 -7.09
C VAL A 62 -1.43 -1.87 -6.50
N GLY A 63 -1.89 -2.52 -5.42
CA GLY A 63 -1.18 -3.64 -4.81
C GLY A 63 -1.41 -4.95 -5.58
N TYR A 64 -0.36 -5.73 -5.80
CA TYR A 64 -0.40 -6.98 -6.57
C TYR A 64 0.72 -7.95 -6.15
N PRO A 65 0.55 -9.27 -6.37
CA PRO A 65 1.63 -10.23 -6.23
C PRO A 65 2.57 -10.15 -7.43
N GLU A 66 3.78 -9.66 -7.21
CA GLU A 66 4.80 -9.54 -8.26
C GLU A 66 5.59 -10.85 -8.38
N ARG A 67 5.88 -11.26 -9.61
CA ARG A 67 6.83 -12.33 -9.95
C ARG A 67 7.97 -11.75 -10.78
N VAL A 68 9.20 -11.98 -10.32
CA VAL A 68 10.42 -11.55 -11.00
C VAL A 68 11.20 -12.78 -11.45
N VAL A 69 11.36 -12.92 -12.75
CA VAL A 69 12.21 -13.95 -13.37
C VAL A 69 13.49 -13.31 -13.85
N ARG A 70 14.64 -13.84 -13.42
CA ARG A 70 15.95 -13.48 -13.94
C ARG A 70 16.62 -14.71 -14.54
N PRO A 71 17.41 -14.56 -15.62
CA PRO A 71 18.15 -15.67 -16.18
C PRO A 71 19.00 -16.37 -15.11
N SER A 72 18.93 -17.71 -15.08
CA SER A 72 19.75 -18.55 -14.19
C SER A 72 19.53 -18.38 -12.68
N LEU A 73 18.43 -17.74 -12.26
CA LEU A 73 18.05 -17.61 -10.85
C LEU A 73 16.62 -18.12 -10.64
N PRO A 74 16.30 -18.67 -9.45
CA PRO A 74 14.92 -19.01 -9.13
C PRO A 74 14.03 -17.76 -9.15
N PRO A 75 12.74 -17.90 -9.54
CA PRO A 75 11.81 -16.78 -9.53
C PRO A 75 11.64 -16.23 -8.11
N ARG A 76 11.61 -14.91 -8.01
CA ARG A 76 11.30 -14.20 -6.76
C ARG A 76 9.90 -13.66 -6.80
N TYR A 77 9.29 -13.59 -5.62
CA TYR A 77 7.91 -13.18 -5.45
C TYR A 77 7.85 -12.06 -4.43
N TYR A 78 7.02 -11.06 -4.66
CA TYR A 78 6.91 -9.93 -3.74
C TYR A 78 5.45 -9.51 -3.59
N ASN A 79 5.13 -8.97 -2.42
CA ASN A 79 3.94 -8.17 -2.24
C ASN A 79 4.29 -6.74 -2.65
N SER A 80 3.73 -6.28 -3.75
CA SER A 80 4.18 -5.07 -4.43
C SER A 80 3.05 -4.10 -4.70
N ALA A 81 3.40 -2.84 -4.94
CA ALA A 81 2.51 -1.81 -5.43
C ALA A 81 3.13 -1.17 -6.67
N CYS A 82 2.40 -1.19 -7.79
CA CYS A 82 2.81 -0.47 -8.98
C CYS A 82 2.40 1.00 -8.88
N VAL A 83 3.21 1.91 -9.43
CA VAL A 83 2.89 3.34 -9.56
C VAL A 83 2.94 3.71 -11.03
N VAL A 84 1.81 4.18 -11.54
CA VAL A 84 1.64 4.53 -12.93
C VAL A 84 1.31 6.01 -13.06
N ASP A 85 2.00 6.71 -13.96
CA ASP A 85 1.78 8.13 -14.23
C ASP A 85 0.54 8.40 -15.09
N ARG A 86 0.19 9.68 -15.23
CA ARG A 86 -1.00 10.14 -15.99
C ARG A 86 -0.96 9.76 -17.48
N ALA A 87 0.23 9.50 -18.04
CA ALA A 87 0.40 9.03 -19.41
C ALA A 87 0.30 7.48 -19.52
N GLY A 88 0.14 6.79 -18.39
CA GLY A 88 0.08 5.34 -18.32
C GLY A 88 1.44 4.66 -18.37
N ARG A 89 2.52 5.34 -17.96
CA ARG A 89 3.86 4.74 -17.83
C ARG A 89 4.04 4.22 -16.41
N LEU A 90 4.60 3.03 -16.27
CA LEU A 90 5.03 2.51 -14.97
C LEU A 90 6.28 3.28 -14.52
N ILE A 91 6.16 4.08 -13.47
CA ILE A 91 7.24 4.96 -12.98
C ILE A 91 7.91 4.44 -11.71
N HIS A 92 7.23 3.56 -10.96
CA HIS A 92 7.82 2.92 -9.77
C HIS A 92 7.14 1.58 -9.48
N THR A 93 7.87 0.68 -8.83
CA THR A 93 7.32 -0.53 -8.18
C THR A 93 7.86 -0.56 -6.76
N TYR A 94 6.97 -0.35 -5.80
CA TYR A 94 7.28 -0.46 -4.39
C TYR A 94 7.08 -1.91 -3.95
N ARG A 95 8.06 -2.50 -3.25
CA ARG A 95 7.96 -3.84 -2.67
C ARG A 95 7.86 -3.71 -1.16
N LYS A 96 6.88 -4.39 -0.55
CA LYS A 96 6.64 -4.40 0.90
C LYS A 96 7.95 -4.70 1.64
N ALA A 97 8.32 -3.79 2.53
CA ALA A 97 9.58 -3.89 3.25
C ALA A 97 9.45 -4.81 4.45
N TYR A 98 8.35 -4.69 5.19
CA TYR A 98 8.05 -5.51 6.36
C TYR A 98 6.91 -6.47 6.06
N LEU A 99 7.21 -7.78 6.06
CA LEU A 99 6.25 -8.82 5.77
C LEU A 99 5.40 -9.14 7.01
N TYR A 100 4.11 -9.38 6.81
CA TYR A 100 3.27 -10.01 7.82
C TYR A 100 3.40 -11.53 7.71
N THR A 101 2.99 -12.26 8.76
CA THR A 101 3.11 -13.74 8.84
C THR A 101 2.51 -14.47 7.65
N THR A 102 1.53 -13.87 6.97
CA THR A 102 0.89 -14.41 5.76
C THR A 102 1.75 -14.19 4.52
N ASP A 103 2.36 -13.01 4.38
CA ASP A 103 3.30 -12.73 3.29
C ASP A 103 4.52 -13.62 3.39
N MET A 104 5.03 -13.87 4.60
CA MET A 104 6.24 -14.68 4.85
C MET A 104 6.15 -16.12 4.31
N GLN A 105 4.94 -16.64 4.05
CA GLN A 105 4.77 -17.98 3.50
C GLN A 105 5.08 -18.07 2.00
N TRP A 106 5.07 -16.93 1.29
CA TRP A 106 5.13 -16.92 -0.17
C TRP A 106 5.98 -15.80 -0.76
N ALA A 107 6.04 -14.63 -0.13
CA ALA A 107 6.77 -13.46 -0.59
C ALA A 107 8.21 -13.45 -0.06
N ASP A 108 9.10 -12.85 -0.83
CA ASP A 108 10.44 -12.52 -0.40
C ASP A 108 10.52 -11.07 0.11
N TRP A 109 11.49 -10.81 1.00
CA TRP A 109 11.74 -9.47 1.54
C TRP A 109 12.29 -8.51 0.48
N SER A 110 11.81 -7.26 0.50
CA SER A 110 12.38 -6.18 -0.29
C SER A 110 13.82 -5.89 0.12
N GLU A 111 14.73 -5.82 -0.85
CA GLU A 111 16.13 -5.42 -0.64
C GLU A 111 16.28 -3.89 -0.53
N ALA A 112 15.37 -3.14 -1.14
CA ALA A 112 15.41 -1.68 -1.16
C ALA A 112 14.95 -1.07 0.17
N GLY A 113 14.18 -1.82 0.98
CA GLY A 113 13.49 -1.28 2.14
C GLY A 113 12.44 -0.24 1.74
N PHE A 114 12.29 0.80 2.55
CA PHE A 114 11.38 1.90 2.26
C PHE A 114 11.90 2.78 1.13
N THR A 115 11.01 3.21 0.25
CA THR A 115 11.30 4.11 -0.87
C THR A 115 10.18 5.15 -1.02
N THR A 116 10.51 6.25 -1.66
CA THR A 116 9.60 7.32 -2.06
C THR A 116 9.57 7.43 -3.58
N VAL A 117 8.58 8.13 -4.12
CA VAL A 117 8.49 8.43 -5.55
C VAL A 117 8.12 9.89 -5.74
N THR A 118 8.79 10.56 -6.67
CA THR A 118 8.42 11.92 -7.08
C THR A 118 7.28 11.85 -8.11
N LEU A 119 6.14 12.45 -7.77
CA LEU A 119 4.99 12.56 -8.67
C LEU A 119 4.93 13.97 -9.25
N GLU A 120 4.92 14.08 -10.57
CA GLU A 120 4.82 15.38 -11.26
C GLU A 120 3.58 16.17 -10.83
N GLY A 121 3.79 17.41 -10.40
CA GLY A 121 2.75 18.31 -9.90
C GLY A 121 2.30 18.06 -8.45
N ILE A 122 2.80 17.00 -7.78
CA ILE A 122 2.46 16.66 -6.40
C ILE A 122 3.70 16.74 -5.48
N GLY A 123 4.86 16.30 -5.97
CA GLY A 123 6.11 16.27 -5.22
C GLY A 123 6.49 14.87 -4.72
N GLU A 124 7.29 14.82 -3.67
CA GLU A 124 7.80 13.56 -3.10
C GLU A 124 6.71 12.85 -2.26
N VAL A 125 6.37 11.63 -2.65
CA VAL A 125 5.32 10.81 -2.05
C VAL A 125 5.92 9.57 -1.39
N GLY A 126 5.55 9.34 -0.13
CA GLY A 126 5.85 8.11 0.59
C GLY A 126 4.88 7.00 0.23
N ILE A 127 5.39 5.78 0.02
CA ILE A 127 4.56 4.60 -0.26
C ILE A 127 4.82 3.57 0.84
N GLY A 128 3.75 2.97 1.34
CA GLY A 128 3.83 1.82 2.25
C GLY A 128 2.78 0.78 1.92
N ILE A 129 3.04 -0.46 2.34
CA ILE A 129 2.08 -1.56 2.28
C ILE A 129 1.88 -2.11 3.70
N CYS A 130 0.68 -1.94 4.24
CA CYS A 130 0.19 -2.57 5.47
C CYS A 130 1.21 -2.61 6.62
N MET A 131 1.83 -3.78 6.82
CA MET A 131 2.77 -4.07 7.91
C MET A 131 4.02 -3.18 7.90
N ASP A 132 4.31 -2.47 6.81
CA ASP A 132 5.35 -1.43 6.78
C ASP A 132 5.17 -0.38 7.89
N VAL A 133 3.94 -0.05 8.27
CA VAL A 133 3.64 0.90 9.37
C VAL A 133 4.09 0.35 10.75
N ASN A 134 4.33 -0.96 10.86
CA ASN A 134 4.77 -1.60 12.09
C ASN A 134 6.30 -1.70 12.16
N HIS A 135 6.83 -2.90 12.33
CA HIS A 135 8.24 -3.17 12.54
C HIS A 135 8.63 -4.42 11.78
N ASP A 136 9.93 -4.55 11.54
CA ASP A 136 10.51 -5.73 10.91
C ASP A 136 10.47 -6.91 11.88
N LEU A 137 9.65 -7.92 11.59
CA LEU A 137 9.54 -9.14 12.39
C LEU A 137 10.87 -9.93 12.50
N ARG A 138 11.88 -9.64 11.66
CA ARG A 138 13.22 -10.24 11.77
C ARG A 138 14.04 -9.65 12.92
N THR A 139 13.74 -8.41 13.31
CA THR A 139 14.46 -7.67 14.36
C THR A 139 13.59 -7.36 15.59
N ASP A 140 12.27 -7.45 15.44
CA ASP A 140 11.25 -7.28 16.49
C ASP A 140 11.33 -5.94 17.25
N ASN A 141 11.83 -4.88 16.60
CA ASN A 141 11.93 -3.55 17.22
C ASN A 141 10.64 -2.75 17.00
N PHE A 142 9.58 -3.09 17.76
CA PHE A 142 8.28 -2.43 17.68
C PHE A 142 8.38 -0.90 17.87
N GLY A 143 9.23 -0.43 18.79
CA GLY A 143 9.36 0.98 19.16
C GLY A 143 10.09 1.85 18.12
N ALA A 144 10.74 1.25 17.11
CA ALA A 144 11.56 2.00 16.16
C ALA A 144 10.77 2.97 15.25
N LEU A 145 9.47 2.73 15.04
CA LEU A 145 8.61 3.53 14.16
C LEU A 145 9.28 3.83 12.80
N ALA A 146 10.01 2.84 12.27
CA ALA A 146 11.02 3.05 11.22
C ALA A 146 10.44 3.64 9.94
N PHE A 147 9.24 3.22 9.56
CA PHE A 147 8.53 3.76 8.40
C PHE A 147 8.22 5.26 8.56
N ALA A 148 7.67 5.66 9.71
CA ALA A 148 7.32 7.05 9.98
C ALA A 148 8.57 7.94 10.00
N HIS A 149 9.65 7.51 10.65
CA HIS A 149 10.91 8.24 10.65
C HIS A 149 11.57 8.31 9.27
N TYR A 150 11.49 7.25 8.48
CA TYR A 150 11.99 7.27 7.10
C TYR A 150 11.24 8.32 6.27
N MET A 151 9.91 8.31 6.32
CA MET A 151 9.07 9.28 5.60
C MET A 151 9.30 10.72 6.09
N GLN A 152 9.48 10.91 7.41
CA GLN A 152 9.86 12.17 8.01
C GLN A 152 11.23 12.67 7.50
N ALA A 153 12.25 11.80 7.47
CA ALA A 153 13.58 12.13 6.97
C ALA A 153 13.58 12.48 5.48
N LYS A 154 12.70 11.85 4.69
CA LYS A 154 12.45 12.20 3.29
C LYS A 154 11.60 13.46 3.10
N ARG A 155 11.10 14.05 4.20
CA ARG A 155 10.28 15.26 4.21
C ARG A 155 9.05 15.13 3.31
N VAL A 156 8.47 13.94 3.18
CA VAL A 156 7.28 13.77 2.33
C VAL A 156 6.10 14.55 2.89
N GLN A 157 5.24 15.07 2.01
CA GLN A 157 3.99 15.74 2.40
C GLN A 157 2.76 14.87 2.18
N LEU A 158 2.92 13.77 1.43
CA LEU A 158 1.87 12.81 1.16
C LEU A 158 2.44 11.41 1.37
N VAL A 159 1.75 10.61 2.18
CA VAL A 159 2.04 9.19 2.39
C VAL A 159 0.81 8.39 1.97
N LEU A 160 1.00 7.46 1.03
CA LEU A 160 -0.06 6.60 0.51
C LEU A 160 0.21 5.17 0.96
N ILE A 161 -0.76 4.57 1.66
CA ILE A 161 -0.58 3.25 2.26
C ILE A 161 -1.65 2.30 1.76
N LEU A 162 -1.20 1.26 1.04
CA LEU A 162 -2.05 0.19 0.53
C LEU A 162 -2.21 -0.85 1.63
N MET A 163 -3.44 -1.13 2.06
CA MET A 163 -3.68 -1.92 3.27
C MET A 163 -4.54 -3.16 2.97
N ASN A 164 -4.17 -4.28 3.58
CA ASN A 164 -5.06 -5.40 3.86
C ASN A 164 -4.99 -5.73 5.35
N TRP A 165 -5.43 -4.77 6.16
CA TRP A 165 -5.39 -4.79 7.61
C TRP A 165 -6.62 -5.49 8.20
N LEU A 166 -6.39 -6.32 9.22
CA LEU A 166 -7.42 -7.09 9.90
C LEU A 166 -8.28 -6.17 10.79
N SER A 167 -9.58 -6.43 10.85
CA SER A 167 -10.46 -5.71 11.77
C SER A 167 -10.05 -5.95 13.23
N SER A 168 -10.14 -4.90 14.05
CA SER A 168 -10.00 -4.99 15.50
C SER A 168 -11.21 -5.65 16.16
N HIS A 169 -12.37 -5.64 15.48
CA HIS A 169 -13.64 -6.10 16.02
C HIS A 169 -13.82 -7.61 15.86
N THR A 170 -14.17 -8.28 16.95
CA THR A 170 -14.53 -9.70 16.97
C THR A 170 -15.83 -10.01 16.22
N ASN A 171 -16.73 -9.01 16.07
CA ASN A 171 -17.98 -9.11 15.31
C ASN A 171 -18.07 -8.03 14.21
N ALA A 172 -17.03 -7.94 13.38
CA ALA A 172 -16.91 -6.95 12.31
C ALA A 172 -18.08 -6.93 11.29
N VAL A 173 -18.89 -7.99 11.21
CA VAL A 173 -20.08 -8.05 10.34
C VAL A 173 -21.15 -7.05 10.80
N ALA A 174 -21.35 -6.90 12.12
CA ALA A 174 -22.32 -5.95 12.66
C ALA A 174 -21.89 -4.48 12.50
N MET A 175 -20.59 -4.24 12.31
CA MET A 175 -20.00 -2.90 12.22
C MET A 175 -19.55 -2.54 10.81
N ALA A 176 -19.96 -3.30 9.78
CA ALA A 176 -19.46 -3.17 8.42
C ALA A 176 -19.58 -1.76 7.79
N ASN A 177 -20.51 -0.93 8.28
CA ASN A 177 -20.75 0.44 7.80
C ASN A 177 -20.17 1.54 8.71
N GLN A 178 -19.48 1.19 9.78
CA GLN A 178 -18.81 2.14 10.67
C GLN A 178 -17.30 2.09 10.43
N PRO A 179 -16.53 3.16 10.68
CA PRO A 179 -15.07 3.07 10.74
C PRO A 179 -14.59 2.27 11.95
N ASP A 180 -13.50 1.51 11.78
CA ASP A 180 -12.77 0.84 12.87
C ASP A 180 -11.81 1.84 13.53
N PHE A 181 -12.35 2.59 14.49
CA PHE A 181 -11.61 3.65 15.16
C PHE A 181 -10.40 3.14 15.96
N ASP A 182 -10.40 1.89 16.41
CA ASP A 182 -9.26 1.29 17.11
C ASP A 182 -8.08 1.12 16.15
N ASN A 183 -8.32 0.61 14.94
CA ASN A 183 -7.31 0.52 13.89
C ASN A 183 -6.85 1.91 13.42
N ILE A 184 -7.77 2.87 13.25
CA ILE A 184 -7.41 4.26 12.89
C ILE A 184 -6.49 4.86 13.97
N TYR A 185 -6.88 4.77 15.25
CA TYR A 185 -6.08 5.25 16.36
C TYR A 185 -4.71 4.57 16.38
N TYR A 186 -4.67 3.25 16.20
CA TYR A 186 -3.43 2.49 16.13
C TYR A 186 -2.51 3.01 15.00
N TRP A 187 -3.02 3.17 13.78
CA TRP A 187 -2.22 3.71 12.66
C TRP A 187 -1.70 5.12 12.95
N CYS A 188 -2.52 5.99 13.54
CA CYS A 188 -2.09 7.32 13.97
C CYS A 188 -0.93 7.25 14.98
N THR A 189 -0.97 6.33 15.95
CA THR A 189 0.15 6.18 16.90
C THR A 189 1.43 5.70 16.21
N ARG A 190 1.33 4.79 15.23
CA ARG A 190 2.49 4.29 14.48
C ARG A 190 3.10 5.35 13.56
N LEU A 191 2.30 6.31 13.13
CA LEU A 191 2.68 7.40 12.24
C LEU A 191 2.94 8.72 12.97
N ALA A 192 2.88 8.72 14.31
CA ALA A 192 3.05 9.92 15.14
C ALA A 192 4.30 10.76 14.82
N PRO A 193 5.48 10.18 14.48
CA PRO A 193 6.65 10.98 14.09
C PRO A 193 6.41 11.92 12.90
N LEU A 194 5.45 11.63 12.01
CA LEU A 194 5.10 12.51 10.90
C LEU A 194 4.40 13.80 11.35
N ALA A 195 3.68 13.74 12.49
CA ALA A 195 2.98 14.89 13.05
C ALA A 195 3.91 15.80 13.88
N THR A 196 4.98 15.25 14.45
CA THR A 196 5.88 15.97 15.35
C THR A 196 7.13 16.50 14.64
N ALA A 197 7.03 16.85 13.35
CA ALA A 197 8.18 17.33 12.58
C ALA A 197 8.87 18.48 13.33
N ALA A 198 10.07 18.19 13.84
CA ALA A 198 10.84 19.02 14.76
C ALA A 198 11.54 20.20 14.07
N ASP A 199 10.94 20.75 13.02
CA ASP A 199 11.43 21.95 12.35
C ASP A 199 10.68 23.18 12.90
N ASP A 200 11.40 24.29 13.11
CA ASP A 200 10.90 25.64 13.47
C ASP A 200 9.90 26.25 12.46
N HIS A 201 9.31 25.44 11.58
CA HIS A 201 8.38 25.86 10.54
C HIS A 201 6.96 25.31 10.82
N PRO A 202 6.10 26.07 11.52
CA PRO A 202 4.80 25.61 12.04
C PRO A 202 3.69 25.39 10.98
N SER A 203 4.03 25.01 9.74
CA SER A 203 3.06 25.03 8.61
C SER A 203 3.14 23.88 7.61
N ARG A 204 3.98 22.86 7.79
CA ARG A 204 4.06 21.76 6.81
C ARG A 204 3.10 20.62 7.18
N ALA A 205 1.86 20.69 6.71
CA ALA A 205 0.92 19.59 6.82
C ALA A 205 1.45 18.33 6.09
N VAL A 206 1.30 17.17 6.74
CA VAL A 206 1.57 15.86 6.14
C VAL A 206 0.24 15.12 6.01
N TYR A 207 -0.13 14.78 4.78
CA TYR A 207 -1.32 14.01 4.46
C TYR A 207 -0.98 12.52 4.46
N VAL A 208 -1.72 11.73 5.21
CA VAL A 208 -1.62 10.26 5.15
C VAL A 208 -2.91 9.71 4.61
N VAL A 209 -2.88 9.01 3.48
CA VAL A 209 -4.04 8.33 2.89
C VAL A 209 -3.85 6.83 3.01
N THR A 210 -4.81 6.15 3.65
CA THR A 210 -4.85 4.68 3.70
C THR A 210 -5.96 4.14 2.82
N CYS A 211 -5.71 3.04 2.11
CA CYS A 211 -6.74 2.33 1.34
C CYS A 211 -6.80 0.87 1.82
N ASN A 212 -7.71 0.58 2.75
CA ASN A 212 -7.88 -0.76 3.30
C ASN A 212 -8.90 -1.60 2.54
N ARG A 213 -8.57 -2.87 2.30
CA ARG A 213 -9.53 -3.85 1.80
C ARG A 213 -10.66 -4.07 2.79
N THR A 214 -11.83 -4.41 2.25
CA THR A 214 -12.98 -4.93 3.01
C THR A 214 -13.26 -6.38 2.67
N GLY A 215 -13.90 -7.11 3.58
CA GLY A 215 -14.48 -8.42 3.33
C GLY A 215 -13.94 -9.50 4.24
N ARG A 216 -14.19 -10.77 3.88
CA ARG A 216 -13.77 -11.92 4.66
C ARG A 216 -13.06 -12.94 3.78
N GLU A 217 -11.91 -13.43 4.23
CA GLU A 217 -11.11 -14.41 3.52
C GLU A 217 -10.57 -15.45 4.52
N ARG A 218 -10.90 -16.73 4.31
CA ARG A 218 -10.42 -17.85 5.15
C ARG A 218 -10.59 -17.61 6.65
N GLY A 219 -11.75 -17.07 7.04
CA GLY A 219 -12.07 -16.79 8.43
C GLY A 219 -11.55 -15.45 8.96
N ARG A 220 -10.64 -14.77 8.25
CA ARG A 220 -10.14 -13.44 8.60
C ARG A 220 -11.04 -12.35 8.04
N ILE A 221 -11.25 -11.29 8.81
CA ILE A 221 -12.10 -10.17 8.41
C ILE A 221 -11.24 -8.92 8.27
N MET A 222 -11.41 -8.24 7.14
CA MET A 222 -10.81 -6.95 6.84
C MET A 222 -11.94 -5.94 6.76
N HIS A 223 -11.75 -4.80 7.39
CA HIS A 223 -12.83 -3.83 7.61
C HIS A 223 -12.42 -2.44 7.14
N THR A 224 -13.38 -1.73 6.56
CA THR A 224 -13.10 -0.53 5.78
C THR A 224 -12.62 0.60 6.68
N CYS A 225 -11.47 1.15 6.34
CA CYS A 225 -11.06 2.47 6.80
C CYS A 225 -10.23 3.07 5.67
N MET A 226 -10.82 4.02 4.94
CA MET A 226 -10.07 4.97 4.15
C MET A 226 -9.94 6.22 5.00
N TYR A 227 -8.72 6.54 5.42
CA TYR A 227 -8.47 7.65 6.33
C TYR A 227 -7.52 8.64 5.68
N VAL A 228 -7.82 9.94 5.84
CA VAL A 228 -6.90 11.04 5.55
C VAL A 228 -6.54 11.69 6.87
N CYS A 229 -5.30 11.49 7.34
CA CYS A 229 -4.79 12.25 8.48
C CYS A 229 -4.35 13.62 7.97
N MET A 230 -4.89 14.69 8.54
CA MET A 230 -4.39 16.05 8.40
C MET A 230 -3.96 16.52 9.80
N PRO A 231 -2.75 17.07 10.00
CA PRO A 231 -2.44 17.80 11.21
C PRO A 231 -3.25 19.09 11.33
#